data_AF-A0A6B3EK12-F1
#
_entry.id   AF-A0A6B3EK12-F1
#
_cell.length_a   1.000
_cell.length_b   1.000
_cell.length_c   1.000
_cell.angle_alpha   90.00
_cell.angle_beta   90.00
_cell.angle_gamma   90.00
#
_symmetry.space_group_name_H-M   'P 1'
#
loop_
_entity.id
_entity.type
_entity.pdbx_description
1 polymer ?
#
loop_
_entity_poly.entity_id
_entity_poly.type
_entity_poly.pdbx_seq_one_letter_code
_entity_poly.pdbx_strand_id
1 'polypeptide(L)' 'NIKKAEKAGVEVVRGGYHDLGEWQRLYEITALRDKFRPRPQPYFERMWQALNSEDPNRMRLYFARHNGVN' A
#
# COMPACT_ATOMS: atom_id res chain seq x y z
N ASN A 1 -13.81 12.21 -8.64
CA ASN A 1 -13.62 10.83 -9.18
C ASN A 1 -13.87 9.69 -8.18
N ILE A 2 -14.15 9.95 -6.89
CA ILE A 2 -14.45 8.90 -5.88
C ILE A 2 -15.67 8.04 -6.28
N LYS A 3 -16.83 8.67 -6.52
CA LYS A 3 -18.07 7.99 -6.96
C LYS A 3 -17.91 7.17 -8.25
N LYS A 4 -16.93 7.47 -9.10
CA LYS A 4 -16.66 6.73 -10.34
C LYS A 4 -15.94 5.42 -10.05
N ALA A 5 -14.97 5.44 -9.14
CA ALA A 5 -14.22 4.25 -8.72
C ALA A 5 -15.13 3.25 -8.00
N GLU A 6 -15.98 3.73 -7.08
CA GLU A 6 -16.96 2.90 -6.38
C GLU A 6 -17.94 2.24 -7.37
N LYS A 7 -18.51 3.01 -8.29
CA LYS A 7 -19.39 2.48 -9.35
C LYS A 7 -18.69 1.48 -10.28
N ALA A 8 -17.39 1.59 -10.42
CA ALA A 8 -16.58 0.67 -11.20
C ALA A 8 -16.19 -0.59 -10.40
N GLY A 9 -16.66 -0.77 -9.17
CA GLY A 9 -16.37 -1.96 -8.36
C GLY A 9 -15.00 -1.93 -7.67
N VAL A 10 -14.42 -0.74 -7.48
CA VAL A 10 -13.20 -0.60 -6.67
C VAL A 10 -13.55 -0.59 -5.19
N GLU A 11 -12.92 -1.48 -4.44
CA GLU A 11 -13.04 -1.59 -2.98
C GLU A 11 -11.77 -1.07 -2.30
N VAL A 12 -11.93 -0.40 -1.16
CA VAL A 12 -10.79 -0.06 -0.30
C VAL A 12 -10.64 -1.14 0.76
N VAL A 13 -9.51 -1.85 0.73
CA VAL A 13 -9.21 -2.95 1.66
C VAL A 13 -8.05 -2.54 2.55
N ARG A 14 -8.19 -2.75 3.88
CA ARG A 14 -7.08 -2.55 4.82
C ARG A 14 -6.16 -3.77 4.78
N GLY A 15 -4.90 -3.56 4.44
CA GLY A 15 -3.84 -4.56 4.51
C GLY A 15 -3.13 -4.56 5.87
N GLY A 16 -2.35 -5.61 6.10
CA GLY A 16 -1.47 -5.78 7.25
C GLY A 16 0.01 -5.78 6.90
N TYR A 17 0.85 -6.08 7.89
CA TYR A 17 2.31 -6.16 7.72
C TYR A 17 2.73 -7.11 6.59
N HIS A 18 2.07 -8.26 6.48
CA HIS A 18 2.37 -9.28 5.46
C HIS A 18 2.08 -8.82 4.03
N ASP A 19 1.27 -7.78 3.85
CA ASP A 19 0.94 -7.25 2.52
C ASP A 19 1.95 -6.17 2.06
N LEU A 20 2.94 -5.80 2.89
CA LEU A 20 3.96 -4.80 2.52
C LEU A 20 4.76 -5.21 1.28
N GLY A 21 4.95 -6.51 1.04
CA GLY A 21 5.60 -7.01 -0.18
C GLY A 21 4.80 -6.70 -1.44
N GLU A 22 3.48 -6.89 -1.41
CA GLU A 22 2.60 -6.57 -2.54
C GLU A 22 2.53 -5.05 -2.76
N TRP A 23 2.45 -4.28 -1.68
CA TRP A 23 2.54 -2.82 -1.76
C TRP A 23 3.87 -2.35 -2.37
N GLN A 24 5.00 -2.95 -1.97
CA GLN A 24 6.32 -2.62 -2.51
C GLN A 24 6.37 -2.87 -4.02
N ARG A 25 5.82 -4.00 -4.49
CA ARG A 25 5.75 -4.32 -5.93
C ARG A 25 5.03 -3.20 -6.71
N LEU A 26 3.87 -2.76 -6.24
CA LEU A 26 3.11 -1.66 -6.86
C LEU A 26 3.85 -0.32 -6.80
N TYR A 27 4.52 -0.05 -5.67
CA TYR A 27 5.35 1.14 -5.48
C TYR A 27 6.55 1.18 -6.44
N GLU A 28 7.21 0.05 -6.69
CA GLU A 28 8.32 -0.06 -7.64
C GLU A 28 7.86 0.09 -9.10
N ILE A 29 6.71 -0.48 -9.48
CA ILE A 29 6.10 -0.24 -10.79
C ILE A 29 5.84 1.25 -10.99
N THR A 30 5.34 1.93 -9.96
CA THR A 30 5.10 3.38 -9.96
C THR A 30 6.41 4.14 -10.09
N ALA A 31 7.45 3.75 -9.35
CA ALA A 31 8.78 4.35 -9.43
C ALA A 31 9.41 4.24 -10.80
N LEU A 32 9.26 3.09 -11.46
CA LEU A 32 9.71 2.86 -12.83
C LEU A 32 8.96 3.76 -13.82
N ARG A 33 7.63 3.80 -13.73
CA ARG A 33 6.77 4.63 -14.60
C ARG A 33 7.12 6.12 -14.45
N ASP A 34 7.26 6.59 -13.22
CA ASP A 34 7.41 8.00 -12.89
C ASP A 34 8.88 8.44 -12.76
N LYS A 35 9.82 7.51 -12.98
CA LYS A 35 11.28 7.74 -13.01
C LYS A 35 11.85 8.35 -11.73
N PHE A 36 11.41 7.89 -10.57
CA PHE A 36 12.03 8.22 -9.29
C PHE A 36 12.73 7.02 -8.67
N ARG A 37 13.63 7.27 -7.71
CA ARG A 37 14.33 6.21 -6.97
C ARG A 37 13.45 5.72 -5.81
N PRO A 38 12.97 4.47 -5.82
CA PRO A 38 12.18 3.95 -4.71
C PRO A 38 13.05 3.72 -3.47
N ARG A 39 12.42 3.78 -2.29
CA ARG A 39 13.01 3.20 -1.08
C ARG A 39 12.85 1.67 -1.10
N PRO A 40 13.82 0.91 -0.54
CA PRO A 40 13.73 -0.55 -0.53
C PRO A 40 12.72 -1.04 0.52
N GLN A 41 12.16 -2.24 0.33
CA GLN A 41 11.18 -2.83 1.25
C GLN A 41 11.55 -2.75 2.75
N PRO A 42 12.80 -3.05 3.19
CA PRO A 42 13.17 -2.98 4.61
C PRO A 42 13.07 -1.59 5.22
N TYR A 43 12.96 -0.53 4.42
CA TYR A 43 12.67 0.80 4.92
C TYR A 43 11.25 0.88 5.49
N PHE A 44 10.28 0.35 4.74
CA PHE A 44 8.86 0.39 5.13
C PHE A 44 8.52 -0.64 6.20
N GLU A 45 9.17 -1.80 6.20
CA GLU A 45 9.03 -2.79 7.29
C GLU A 45 9.49 -2.21 8.63
N ARG A 46 10.67 -1.56 8.65
CA ARG A 46 11.16 -0.87 9.87
C ARG A 46 10.23 0.25 10.30
N MET A 47 9.75 1.05 9.36
CA MET A 47 8.79 2.13 9.64
C MET A 47 7.50 1.58 10.24
N TRP A 48 6.96 0.49 9.69
CA TRP A 48 5.77 -0.18 10.24
C TRP A 48 6.01 -0.65 11.67
N GLN A 49 7.10 -1.37 11.91
CA GLN A 49 7.41 -1.89 13.24
C GLN A 49 7.59 -0.77 14.26
N ALA A 50 8.38 0.25 13.94
CA ALA A 50 8.63 1.38 14.82
C ALA A 50 7.33 2.11 15.17
N LEU A 51 6.59 2.60 14.16
CA LEU A 51 5.38 3.39 14.37
C LEU A 51 4.26 2.60 15.04
N ASN A 52 4.06 1.34 14.65
CA ASN A 52 2.97 0.53 15.20
C ASN A 52 3.28 -0.07 16.58
N SER A 53 4.54 -0.06 17.02
CA SER A 53 4.89 -0.34 18.42
C SER A 53 4.51 0.79 19.37
N GLU A 54 4.45 2.03 18.88
CA GLU A 54 3.96 3.18 19.66
C GLU A 54 2.43 3.18 19.77
N ASP A 55 1.73 2.93 18.66
CA ASP A 55 0.28 2.76 18.59
C ASP A 55 -0.06 1.84 17.40
N PRO A 56 -0.79 0.73 17.59
CA PRO A 56 -1.09 -0.25 16.53
C PRO A 56 -1.78 0.29 15.27
N ASN A 57 -2.29 1.52 15.31
CA ASN A 57 -2.98 2.18 14.21
C ASN A 57 -2.25 3.41 13.67
N ARG A 58 -1.00 3.67 14.11
CA ARG A 58 -0.21 4.83 13.70
C ARG A 58 0.22 4.79 12.23
N MET A 59 0.53 3.60 11.73
CA MET A 59 0.71 3.33 10.31
C MET A 59 -0.35 2.33 9.83
N ARG A 60 -0.95 2.63 8.66
CA ARG A 60 -1.97 1.78 8.05
C ARG A 60 -1.68 1.61 6.56
N LEU A 61 -1.94 0.43 6.04
CA LEU A 61 -1.85 0.09 4.63
C LEU A 61 -3.25 -0.08 4.06
N TYR A 62 -3.50 0.54 2.92
CA TYR A 62 -4.75 0.43 2.19
C TYR A 62 -4.47 0.06 0.73
N PHE A 63 -5.21 -0.92 0.22
CA PHE A 63 -5.24 -1.28 -1.18
C PHE A 63 -6.55 -0.82 -1.81
N ALA A 64 -6.46 -0.40 -3.07
CA ALA A 64 -7.61 -0.35 -3.95
C ALA A 64 -7.67 -1.68 -4.69
N ARG A 65 -8.74 -2.44 -4.52
CA ARG A 65 -8.91 -3.75 -5.15
C ARG A 65 -10.05 -3.70 -6.15
N HIS A 66 -9.85 -4.28 -7.33
CA HIS A 66 -10.89 -4.39 -8.34
C HIS A 66 -10.96 -5.85 -8.81
N ASN A 67 -12.15 -6.46 -8.75
CA ASN A 67 -12.37 -7.88 -9.05
C ASN A 67 -11.40 -8.84 -8.33
N GLY A 68 -11.05 -8.53 -7.08
CA GLY A 68 -10.14 -9.37 -6.27
C GLY A 68 -8.65 -9.15 -6.52
N VAL A 69 -8.27 -8.23 -7.41
CA VAL A 69 -6.87 -7.93 -7.76
C VAL A 69 -6.48 -6.53 -7.30
N ASN A 70 -5.27 -6.41 -6.73
CA ASN A 70 -4.64 -5.15 -6.32
C ASN A 70 -3.82 -4.54 -7.47
#